data_AF-A0A484D1X0-F1
#
_entry.id   AF-A0A484D1X0-F1
#
_cell.length_a   1.000
_cell.length_b   1.000
_cell.length_c   1.000
_cell.angle_alpha   90.00
_cell.angle_beta   90.00
_cell.angle_gamma   90.00
#
_symmetry.space_group_name_H-M   'P 1'
#
loop_
_entity.id
_entity.type
_entity.pdbx_description
1 polymer ?
#
loop_
_entity_poly.entity_id
_entity_poly.type
_entity_poly.pdbx_seq_one_letter_code
_entity_poly.pdbx_strand_id
1 'polypeptide(L)'
;MSPHKDIKFPPLTPSQKQRLTYEHRLQNDTVQTSEEGQEGESAGAVSVQPAARKLCWTGSSYIYAGPGRKPQLLMHLESYVNKELHTISSHEPKFQELKLQVYRDVFGCFLKEFKTYQPLLSGIKKEYENTLAYLQAQIRELEPLRSHLRIVTEECDRKIQARWAEEQAEIGALKREKQQLQRHIEAMREKEKAMEAVVERLQSQLSQQYLQYREERDARKLLIWQLDDLTRGSVKEEHPADDNIEAKDPVGLQLALKVCREDLTKAQVELNRMKAEYWDVVPRRNWDTLEQTHRQNLLQLKTLQGDFDQLKREYDTLLELHKSGSMQKKTQDPITVQMDESVSQGKSQIQSHNLKDLIDSDAPESSTLTVQEFRAALKTAFPLKSDEEIDELVASAQSEPNNSNDTISSQRLHSLLAEAGVAALPPALE
;
A
#
# COMPACT_ATOMS: atom_id res chain seq x y z
N MET A 1 -9.40 6.77 37.05
CA MET A 1 -10.36 7.21 36.01
C MET A 1 -10.02 6.47 34.73
N SER A 2 -10.74 5.39 34.44
CA SER A 2 -10.52 4.54 33.25
C SER A 2 -11.02 5.21 31.97
N PRO A 3 -10.34 5.05 30.82
CA PRO A 3 -10.91 5.37 29.53
C PRO A 3 -11.19 4.08 28.76
N HIS A 4 -12.45 3.63 28.74
CA HIS A 4 -12.94 2.80 27.64
C HIS A 4 -13.34 3.74 26.51
N LYS A 5 -12.56 3.75 25.43
CA LYS A 5 -12.96 4.36 24.16
C LYS A 5 -13.29 3.23 23.19
N ASP A 6 -14.56 3.16 22.83
CA ASP A 6 -15.10 2.22 21.86
C ASP A 6 -14.46 2.44 20.49
N ILE A 7 -13.67 1.46 20.05
CA ILE A 7 -13.15 1.39 18.69
C ILE A 7 -14.27 0.77 17.84
N LYS A 8 -15.00 1.60 17.09
CA LYS A 8 -15.92 1.12 16.05
C LYS A 8 -15.11 0.68 14.83
N PHE A 9 -15.10 -0.62 14.56
CA PHE A 9 -14.59 -1.17 13.30
C PHE A 9 -15.63 -0.97 12.17
N PRO A 10 -15.17 -0.80 10.92
CA PRO A 10 -16.06 -0.71 9.76
C PRO A 10 -16.87 -2.01 9.56
N PRO A 11 -18.06 -1.93 8.93
CA PRO A 11 -18.90 -3.11 8.72
C PRO A 11 -18.23 -4.08 7.75
N LEU A 12 -18.12 -5.35 8.17
CA LEU A 12 -17.56 -6.43 7.37
C LEU A 12 -18.36 -6.64 6.09
N THR A 13 -17.65 -6.82 4.97
CA THR A 13 -18.24 -7.13 3.67
C THR A 13 -18.89 -8.52 3.68
N PRO A 14 -19.89 -8.80 2.82
CA PRO A 14 -20.57 -10.09 2.76
C PRO A 14 -19.62 -11.29 2.56
N SER A 15 -18.51 -11.06 1.84
CA SER A 15 -17.46 -12.05 1.61
C SER A 15 -16.67 -12.42 2.89
N GLN A 16 -16.46 -11.47 3.80
CA GLN A 16 -15.78 -11.72 5.08
C GLN A 16 -16.67 -12.49 6.08
N LYS A 17 -18.00 -12.29 6.02
CA LYS A 17 -18.96 -13.07 6.84
C LYS A 17 -19.04 -14.55 6.43
N GLN A 18 -18.85 -14.85 5.14
CA GLN A 18 -18.82 -16.24 4.64
C GLN A 18 -17.56 -17.01 5.06
N ARG A 19 -16.41 -16.35 5.25
CA ARG A 19 -15.19 -17.03 5.74
C ARG A 19 -15.28 -17.42 7.22
N LEU A 20 -15.88 -16.56 8.05
CA LEU A 20 -16.03 -16.84 9.48
C LEU A 20 -17.01 -18.00 9.76
N THR A 21 -18.06 -18.15 8.95
CA THR A 21 -18.99 -19.29 9.07
C THR A 21 -18.40 -20.60 8.54
N TYR A 22 -17.43 -20.55 7.63
CA TYR A 22 -16.74 -21.73 7.13
C TYR A 22 -15.70 -22.25 8.12
N GLU A 23 -14.94 -21.36 8.79
CA GLU A 23 -13.97 -21.77 9.81
C GLU A 23 -14.64 -22.32 11.08
N HIS A 24 -15.78 -21.75 11.49
CA HIS A 24 -16.51 -22.23 12.67
C HIS A 24 -17.21 -23.59 12.44
N ARG A 25 -17.39 -24.01 11.19
CA ARG A 25 -18.00 -25.30 10.83
C ARG A 25 -16.97 -26.43 10.75
N LEU A 26 -15.75 -26.12 10.29
CA LEU A 26 -14.63 -27.08 10.25
C LEU A 26 -14.15 -27.50 11.65
N GLN A 27 -14.37 -26.67 12.67
CA GLN A 27 -13.94 -26.94 14.05
C GLN A 27 -14.89 -27.87 14.82
N ASN A 28 -16.11 -28.08 14.34
CA ASN A 28 -17.13 -28.90 15.01
C ASN A 28 -17.26 -30.33 14.44
N ASP A 29 -16.68 -30.62 13.27
CA ASP A 29 -16.91 -31.90 12.56
C ASP A 29 -15.82 -32.97 12.79
N THR A 30 -14.94 -32.82 13.80
CA THR A 30 -13.88 -33.83 14.06
C THR A 30 -14.28 -34.92 15.08
N VAL A 31 -15.52 -34.98 15.56
CA VAL A 31 -15.94 -36.02 16.52
C VAL A 31 -17.34 -36.53 16.20
N GLN A 32 -17.45 -37.58 15.38
CA GLN A 32 -18.16 -38.83 15.70
C GLN A 32 -18.29 -39.75 14.49
N THR A 33 -17.81 -40.97 14.69
CA THR A 33 -17.94 -42.16 13.84
C THR A 33 -19.26 -42.89 14.09
N SER A 34 -19.81 -43.43 13.01
CA SER A 34 -20.55 -44.70 12.89
C SER A 34 -22.00 -44.81 13.40
N GLU A 35 -22.89 -45.14 12.44
CA GLU A 35 -23.89 -46.24 12.42
C GLU A 35 -25.27 -45.85 11.83
N GLU A 36 -25.60 -46.62 10.79
CA GLU A 36 -26.89 -47.21 10.37
C GLU A 36 -28.21 -46.39 10.32
N GLY A 37 -28.94 -46.65 9.22
CA GLY A 37 -30.35 -47.04 9.35
C GLY A 37 -31.42 -46.04 8.92
N GLN A 38 -31.80 -46.13 7.64
CA GLN A 38 -33.16 -46.11 7.09
C GLN A 38 -34.25 -45.08 7.54
N GLU A 39 -34.84 -44.51 6.47
CA GLU A 39 -36.27 -44.23 6.24
C GLU A 39 -36.91 -42.96 6.82
N GLY A 40 -37.60 -42.24 5.92
CA GLY A 40 -38.49 -41.12 6.26
C GLY A 40 -38.67 -40.11 5.13
N GLU A 41 -39.55 -40.42 4.19
CA GLU A 41 -39.98 -39.59 3.04
C GLU A 41 -40.58 -38.21 3.40
N SER A 42 -40.46 -37.25 2.47
CA SER A 42 -41.55 -36.36 1.97
C SER A 42 -40.94 -35.15 1.23
N ALA A 43 -40.78 -35.21 -0.10
CA ALA A 43 -41.74 -34.87 -1.15
C ALA A 43 -41.80 -33.37 -1.49
N GLY A 44 -41.38 -33.05 -2.72
CA GLY A 44 -41.46 -31.71 -3.31
C GLY A 44 -40.79 -31.62 -4.69
N ALA A 45 -41.08 -32.55 -5.60
CA ALA A 45 -40.66 -32.45 -7.00
C ALA A 45 -41.84 -32.69 -7.95
N VAL A 46 -42.01 -31.71 -8.84
CA VAL A 46 -43.07 -31.55 -9.83
C VAL A 46 -43.17 -32.77 -10.74
N SER A 47 -44.37 -33.36 -10.74
CA SER A 47 -44.78 -34.47 -11.59
C SER A 47 -45.01 -34.00 -13.03
N VAL A 48 -44.14 -34.42 -13.94
CA VAL A 48 -44.47 -34.56 -15.37
C VAL A 48 -44.74 -36.04 -15.58
N GLN A 49 -46.01 -36.39 -15.80
CA GLN A 49 -46.43 -37.76 -16.10
C GLN A 49 -45.82 -38.25 -17.43
N PRO A 50 -45.16 -39.42 -17.45
CA PRO A 50 -45.29 -40.33 -18.57
C PRO A 50 -46.38 -41.34 -18.20
N ALA A 51 -47.39 -41.48 -19.06
CA ALA A 51 -48.43 -42.49 -18.92
C ALA A 51 -47.81 -43.91 -18.93
N ALA A 52 -47.45 -44.41 -17.75
CA ALA A 52 -47.05 -45.79 -17.56
C ALA A 52 -48.29 -46.68 -17.65
N ARG A 53 -48.61 -47.12 -18.87
CA ARG A 53 -49.34 -48.37 -19.04
C ARG A 53 -48.50 -49.46 -18.36
N LYS A 54 -48.95 -49.96 -17.21
CA LYS A 54 -48.51 -51.25 -16.68
C LYS A 54 -48.87 -52.33 -17.70
N LEU A 55 -47.99 -52.53 -18.68
CA LEU A 55 -47.89 -53.81 -19.34
C LEU A 55 -47.20 -54.71 -18.33
N CYS A 56 -47.98 -55.52 -17.62
CA CYS A 56 -47.45 -56.72 -16.99
C CYS A 56 -46.84 -57.55 -18.13
N TRP A 57 -45.52 -57.57 -18.24
CA TRP A 57 -44.79 -58.54 -19.07
C TRP A 57 -44.81 -59.91 -18.36
N THR A 58 -46.00 -60.39 -17.99
CA THR A 58 -46.24 -61.81 -17.73
C THR A 58 -46.53 -62.45 -19.07
N GLY A 59 -45.48 -62.90 -19.74
CA GLY A 59 -45.62 -63.59 -21.02
C GLY A 59 -44.40 -63.44 -21.91
N SER A 60 -43.32 -64.14 -21.58
CA SER A 60 -42.28 -64.47 -22.56
C SER A 60 -42.87 -65.52 -23.51
N SER A 61 -43.72 -65.10 -24.44
CA SER A 61 -44.05 -65.90 -25.62
C SER A 61 -43.34 -65.28 -26.81
N TYR A 62 -42.34 -65.99 -27.31
CA TYR A 62 -41.69 -65.67 -28.57
C TYR A 62 -42.72 -65.91 -29.66
N ILE A 63 -43.30 -64.85 -30.23
CA ILE A 63 -44.46 -64.94 -31.14
C ILE A 63 -44.18 -65.81 -32.40
N TYR A 64 -42.92 -66.16 -32.68
CA TYR A 64 -42.50 -67.02 -33.79
C TYR A 64 -41.83 -68.36 -33.38
N ALA A 65 -41.68 -68.65 -32.09
CA ALA A 65 -41.17 -69.93 -31.60
C ALA A 65 -42.11 -70.44 -30.51
N GLY A 66 -42.68 -71.64 -30.67
CA GLY A 66 -43.78 -72.17 -29.85
C GLY A 66 -43.62 -71.98 -28.32
N PRO A 67 -44.74 -72.00 -27.56
CA PRO A 67 -44.80 -71.58 -26.17
C PRO A 67 -43.74 -72.30 -25.33
N GLY A 68 -42.82 -71.50 -24.74
CA GLY A 68 -41.80 -71.99 -23.80
C GLY A 68 -40.40 -72.23 -24.36
N ARG A 69 -40.13 -72.02 -25.66
CA ARG A 69 -38.77 -72.19 -26.22
C ARG A 69 -38.09 -70.85 -26.51
N LYS A 70 -37.14 -70.49 -25.65
CA LYS A 70 -36.23 -69.36 -25.86
C LYS A 70 -35.31 -69.65 -27.06
N PRO A 71 -35.10 -68.69 -27.98
CA PRO A 71 -34.15 -68.87 -29.08
C PRO A 71 -32.76 -69.23 -28.55
N GLN A 72 -32.13 -70.26 -29.12
CA GLN A 72 -30.83 -70.76 -28.65
C GLN A 72 -29.76 -69.66 -28.66
N LEU A 73 -29.76 -68.82 -29.70
CA LEU A 73 -28.87 -67.66 -29.80
C LEU A 73 -29.02 -66.70 -28.61
N LEU A 74 -30.25 -66.41 -28.19
CA LEU A 74 -30.53 -65.51 -27.08
C LEU A 74 -30.05 -66.10 -25.74
N MET A 75 -30.21 -67.41 -25.53
CA MET A 75 -29.67 -68.08 -24.34
C MET A 75 -28.14 -68.03 -24.31
N HIS A 76 -27.48 -68.26 -25.44
CA HIS A 76 -26.03 -68.22 -25.53
C HIS A 76 -25.48 -66.81 -25.23
N LEU A 77 -26.07 -65.77 -25.84
CA LEU A 77 -25.66 -64.38 -25.63
C LEU A 77 -25.89 -63.93 -24.18
N GLU A 78 -27.01 -64.26 -23.56
CA GLU A 78 -27.26 -63.93 -22.15
C GLU A 78 -26.33 -64.68 -21.19
N SER A 79 -26.06 -65.96 -21.45
CA SER A 79 -25.10 -66.72 -20.65
C SER A 79 -23.68 -66.16 -20.76
N TYR A 80 -23.31 -65.62 -21.92
CA TYR A 80 -22.03 -64.96 -22.15
C TYR A 80 -21.97 -63.61 -21.42
N VAL A 81 -22.98 -62.75 -21.59
CA VAL A 81 -23.08 -61.45 -20.87
C VAL A 81 -22.98 -61.66 -19.36
N ASN A 82 -23.72 -62.63 -18.82
CA ASN A 82 -23.71 -62.89 -17.38
C ASN A 82 -22.34 -63.37 -16.92
N LYS A 83 -21.69 -64.29 -17.63
CA LYS A 83 -20.35 -64.77 -17.27
C LYS A 83 -19.31 -63.63 -17.31
N GLU A 84 -19.27 -62.86 -18.40
CA GLU A 84 -18.33 -61.77 -18.58
C GLU A 84 -18.55 -60.61 -17.59
N LEU A 85 -19.80 -60.29 -17.24
CA LEU A 85 -20.12 -59.29 -16.21
C LEU A 85 -19.76 -59.74 -14.79
N HIS A 86 -19.81 -61.05 -14.49
CA HIS A 86 -19.40 -61.56 -13.18
C HIS A 86 -17.87 -61.56 -13.00
N THR A 87 -17.10 -61.58 -14.11
CA THR A 87 -15.65 -61.42 -14.10
C THR A 87 -15.19 -59.97 -13.91
N ILE A 88 -16.02 -58.97 -14.25
CA ILE A 88 -15.69 -57.55 -14.09
C ILE A 88 -16.10 -57.09 -12.69
N SER A 89 -15.13 -56.65 -11.88
CA SER A 89 -15.39 -56.21 -10.50
C SER A 89 -15.96 -54.80 -10.43
N SER A 90 -16.96 -54.57 -9.56
CA SER A 90 -17.61 -53.25 -9.41
C SER A 90 -16.70 -52.15 -8.85
N HIS A 91 -15.54 -52.50 -8.29
CA HIS A 91 -14.57 -51.55 -7.71
C HIS A 91 -13.55 -51.01 -8.72
N GLU A 92 -13.59 -51.47 -9.96
CA GLU A 92 -12.62 -51.06 -10.97
C GLU A 92 -12.95 -49.66 -11.53
N PRO A 93 -11.99 -48.73 -11.62
CA PRO A 93 -12.25 -47.35 -12.06
C PRO A 93 -12.76 -47.26 -13.51
N LYS A 94 -12.54 -48.31 -14.31
CA LYS A 94 -13.06 -48.44 -15.69
C LYS A 94 -14.24 -49.40 -15.81
N PHE A 95 -14.91 -49.71 -14.70
CA PHE A 95 -16.04 -50.65 -14.67
C PHE A 95 -17.09 -50.35 -15.75
N GLN A 96 -17.43 -49.09 -15.96
CA GLN A 96 -18.43 -48.69 -16.96
C GLN A 96 -17.93 -48.88 -18.41
N GLU A 97 -16.64 -48.65 -18.68
CA GLU A 97 -16.03 -48.89 -19.99
C GLU A 97 -15.93 -50.38 -20.30
N LEU A 98 -15.53 -51.18 -19.31
CA LEU A 98 -15.44 -52.64 -19.42
C LEU A 98 -16.82 -53.28 -19.60
N LYS A 99 -17.81 -52.80 -18.85
CA LYS A 99 -19.22 -53.20 -19.01
C LYS A 99 -19.73 -52.88 -20.42
N LEU A 100 -19.46 -51.68 -20.93
CA LEU A 100 -19.85 -51.27 -22.28
C LEU A 100 -19.18 -52.16 -23.34
N GLN A 101 -17.93 -52.57 -23.13
CA GLN A 101 -17.19 -53.45 -24.04
C GLN A 101 -17.86 -54.83 -24.18
N VAL A 102 -18.26 -55.45 -23.07
CA VAL A 102 -19.00 -56.74 -23.08
C VAL A 102 -20.28 -56.63 -23.90
N TYR A 103 -21.04 -55.54 -23.73
CA TYR A 103 -22.25 -55.30 -24.52
C TYR A 103 -21.95 -55.00 -26.00
N ARG A 104 -20.84 -54.32 -26.34
CA ARG A 104 -20.42 -54.08 -27.74
C ARG A 104 -20.05 -55.38 -28.45
N ASP A 105 -19.42 -56.31 -27.74
CA ASP A 105 -19.01 -57.61 -28.26
C ASP A 105 -20.24 -58.51 -28.47
N VAL A 106 -21.15 -58.54 -27.50
CA VAL A 106 -22.43 -59.27 -27.59
C VAL A 106 -23.31 -58.73 -28.70
N PHE A 107 -23.41 -57.41 -28.83
CA PHE A 107 -24.12 -56.79 -29.93
C PHE A 107 -23.44 -57.09 -31.28
N GLY A 108 -22.11 -57.17 -31.32
CA GLY A 108 -21.36 -57.63 -32.50
C GLY A 108 -21.70 -59.06 -32.90
N CYS A 109 -21.79 -59.98 -31.94
CA CYS A 109 -22.23 -61.36 -32.16
C CYS A 109 -23.70 -61.43 -32.62
N PHE A 110 -24.58 -60.64 -32.01
CA PHE A 110 -25.98 -60.51 -32.40
C PHE A 110 -26.12 -60.05 -33.87
N LEU A 111 -25.37 -59.04 -34.29
CA LEU A 111 -25.43 -58.51 -35.66
C LEU A 111 -25.01 -59.51 -36.75
N LYS A 112 -24.10 -60.43 -36.45
CA LYS A 112 -23.63 -61.46 -37.40
C LYS A 112 -24.72 -62.45 -37.79
N GLU A 113 -25.69 -62.66 -36.91
CA GLU A 113 -26.78 -63.63 -37.10
C GLU A 113 -27.98 -63.03 -37.87
N PHE A 114 -28.12 -61.70 -37.91
CA PHE A 114 -29.26 -61.01 -38.54
C PHE A 114 -28.93 -60.41 -39.91
N LYS A 115 -28.75 -61.27 -40.93
CA LYS A 115 -28.26 -60.83 -42.26
C LYS A 115 -29.12 -59.76 -42.97
N THR A 116 -30.44 -59.77 -42.81
CA THR A 116 -31.36 -58.85 -43.49
C THR A 116 -31.33 -57.42 -42.91
N TYR A 117 -31.20 -57.31 -41.59
CA TYR A 117 -31.20 -56.02 -40.87
C TYR A 117 -29.80 -55.57 -40.46
N GLN A 118 -28.77 -56.38 -40.72
CA GLN A 118 -27.37 -56.11 -40.40
C GLN A 118 -26.87 -54.74 -40.88
N PRO A 119 -27.15 -54.27 -42.12
CA PRO A 119 -26.64 -52.97 -42.57
C PRO A 119 -27.21 -51.80 -41.76
N LEU A 120 -28.50 -51.85 -41.41
CA LEU A 120 -29.15 -50.81 -40.61
C LEU A 120 -28.62 -50.81 -39.18
N LEU A 121 -28.58 -51.97 -38.53
CA LEU A 121 -28.16 -52.06 -37.13
C LEU A 121 -26.65 -51.82 -36.96
N SER A 122 -25.82 -52.16 -37.95
CA SER A 122 -24.39 -51.79 -37.97
C SER A 122 -24.19 -50.30 -38.21
N GLY A 123 -25.02 -49.67 -39.05
CA GLY A 123 -25.06 -48.20 -39.19
C GLY A 123 -25.39 -47.52 -37.86
N ILE A 124 -26.45 -47.98 -37.17
CA ILE A 124 -26.83 -47.47 -35.85
C ILE A 124 -25.70 -47.65 -34.83
N LYS A 125 -25.08 -48.85 -34.77
CA LYS A 125 -23.92 -49.12 -33.91
C LYS A 125 -22.80 -48.11 -34.18
N LYS A 126 -22.45 -47.93 -35.46
CA LYS A 126 -21.36 -47.04 -35.88
C LYS A 126 -21.61 -45.59 -35.46
N GLU A 127 -22.83 -45.08 -35.59
CA GLU A 127 -23.16 -43.72 -35.14
C GLU A 127 -22.99 -43.53 -33.62
N TYR A 128 -23.41 -44.51 -32.81
CA TYR A 128 -23.16 -44.48 -31.36
C TYR A 128 -21.67 -44.58 -31.02
N GLU A 129 -20.92 -45.40 -31.76
CA GLU A 129 -19.48 -45.52 -31.55
C GLU A 129 -18.72 -44.24 -31.93
N ASN A 130 -19.14 -43.58 -33.02
CA ASN A 130 -18.61 -42.29 -33.44
C ASN A 130 -18.89 -41.20 -32.40
N THR A 131 -20.12 -41.12 -31.90
CA THR A 131 -20.51 -40.13 -30.87
C THR A 131 -19.79 -40.36 -29.55
N LEU A 132 -19.60 -41.61 -29.12
CA LEU A 132 -18.81 -41.93 -27.93
C LEU A 132 -17.33 -41.54 -28.10
N ALA A 133 -16.74 -41.82 -29.26
CA ALA A 133 -15.36 -41.43 -29.56
C ALA A 133 -15.20 -39.89 -29.57
N TYR A 134 -16.18 -39.18 -30.12
CA TYR A 134 -16.22 -37.71 -30.09
C TYR A 134 -16.28 -37.16 -28.65
N LEU A 135 -17.17 -37.69 -27.80
CA LEU A 135 -17.28 -37.26 -26.41
C LEU A 135 -16.00 -37.57 -25.61
N GLN A 136 -15.37 -38.73 -25.84
CA GLN A 136 -14.10 -39.06 -25.22
C GLN A 136 -12.97 -38.12 -25.65
N ALA A 137 -12.93 -37.73 -26.93
CA ALA A 137 -11.96 -36.75 -27.43
C ALA A 137 -12.16 -35.38 -26.75
N GLN A 138 -13.41 -34.90 -26.63
CA GLN A 138 -13.71 -33.67 -25.90
C GLN A 138 -13.26 -33.72 -24.43
N ILE A 139 -13.49 -34.85 -23.74
CA ILE A 139 -13.04 -35.00 -22.34
C ILE A 139 -11.52 -34.90 -22.23
N ARG A 140 -10.79 -35.50 -23.18
CA ARG A 140 -9.32 -35.43 -23.21
C ARG A 140 -8.80 -34.02 -23.46
N GLU A 141 -9.51 -33.20 -24.24
CA GLU A 141 -9.16 -31.79 -24.46
C GLU A 141 -9.40 -30.91 -23.23
N LEU A 142 -10.33 -31.28 -22.33
CA LEU A 142 -10.59 -30.54 -21.09
C LEU A 142 -9.50 -30.75 -20.03
N GLU A 143 -8.77 -31.86 -20.07
CA GLU A 143 -7.71 -32.19 -19.11
C GLU A 143 -6.50 -31.22 -19.13
N PRO A 144 -5.93 -30.84 -20.29
CA PRO A 144 -4.91 -29.80 -20.35
C PRO A 144 -5.41 -28.41 -19.96
N LEU A 145 -6.70 -28.09 -20.20
CA LEU A 145 -7.29 -26.84 -19.71
C LEU A 145 -7.34 -26.82 -18.18
N ARG A 146 -7.73 -27.93 -17.55
CA ARG A 146 -7.74 -28.07 -16.09
C ARG A 146 -6.34 -27.98 -15.50
N SER A 147 -5.33 -28.55 -16.15
CA SER A 147 -3.95 -28.44 -15.68
C SER A 147 -3.42 -27.01 -15.84
N HIS A 148 -3.69 -26.35 -16.95
CA HIS A 148 -3.32 -24.95 -17.16
C HIS A 148 -3.98 -24.03 -16.14
N LEU A 149 -5.29 -24.21 -15.88
CA LEU A 149 -6.00 -23.43 -14.87
C LEU A 149 -5.36 -23.60 -13.49
N ARG A 150 -4.97 -24.83 -13.12
CA ARG A 150 -4.27 -25.09 -11.84
C ARG A 150 -2.96 -24.32 -11.72
N ILE A 151 -2.15 -24.32 -12.78
CA ILE A 151 -0.88 -23.59 -12.82
C ILE A 151 -1.13 -22.09 -12.65
N VAL A 152 -2.08 -21.53 -13.41
CA VAL A 152 -2.42 -20.11 -13.33
C VAL A 152 -2.95 -19.75 -11.93
N THR A 153 -3.77 -20.61 -11.32
CA THR A 153 -4.25 -20.38 -9.94
C THR A 153 -3.09 -20.41 -8.94
N GLU A 154 -2.16 -21.36 -9.04
CA GLU A 154 -0.99 -21.44 -8.16
C GLU A 154 -0.05 -20.22 -8.34
N GLU A 155 0.09 -19.72 -9.57
CA GLU A 155 0.85 -18.50 -9.85
C GLU A 155 0.18 -17.24 -9.28
N CYS A 156 -1.13 -17.13 -9.41
CA CYS A 156 -1.90 -16.05 -8.81
C CYS A 156 -1.79 -16.07 -7.28
N ASP A 157 -1.96 -17.23 -6.65
CA ASP A 157 -1.84 -17.39 -5.20
C ASP A 157 -0.42 -17.02 -4.72
N ARG A 158 0.61 -17.43 -5.47
CA ARG A 158 2.00 -17.06 -5.17
C ARG A 158 2.22 -15.55 -5.26
N LYS A 159 1.68 -14.89 -6.29
CA LYS A 159 1.78 -13.42 -6.46
C LYS A 159 1.06 -12.69 -5.33
N ILE A 160 -0.13 -13.15 -4.97
CA ILE A 160 -0.88 -12.61 -3.82
C ILE A 160 -0.02 -12.74 -2.57
N GLN A 161 0.44 -13.95 -2.23
CA GLN A 161 1.27 -14.17 -1.03
C GLN A 161 2.53 -13.29 -1.00
N ALA A 162 3.21 -13.11 -2.14
CA ALA A 162 4.37 -12.23 -2.24
C ALA A 162 4.02 -10.77 -1.93
N ARG A 163 2.95 -10.23 -2.53
CA ARG A 163 2.47 -8.86 -2.25
C ARG A 163 2.09 -8.68 -0.78
N TRP A 164 1.37 -9.64 -0.22
CA TRP A 164 1.02 -9.62 1.20
C TRP A 164 2.26 -9.60 2.10
N ALA A 165 3.31 -10.37 1.76
CA ALA A 165 4.56 -10.37 2.52
C ALA A 165 5.31 -9.03 2.41
N GLU A 166 5.36 -8.43 1.21
CA GLU A 166 5.94 -7.10 0.97
C GLU A 166 5.22 -6.03 1.81
N GLU A 167 3.88 -5.99 1.74
CA GLU A 167 3.06 -5.04 2.50
C GLU A 167 3.27 -5.19 4.01
N GLN A 168 3.32 -6.42 4.53
CA GLN A 168 3.58 -6.65 5.96
C GLN A 168 4.99 -6.19 6.38
N ALA A 169 5.99 -6.39 5.52
CA ALA A 169 7.34 -5.91 5.77
C ALA A 169 7.40 -4.38 5.82
N GLU A 170 6.73 -3.71 4.87
CA GLU A 170 6.63 -2.25 4.80
C GLU A 170 5.87 -1.67 6.00
N ILE A 171 4.70 -2.23 6.34
CA ILE A 171 3.95 -1.86 7.54
C ILE A 171 4.83 -2.01 8.78
N GLY A 172 5.63 -3.09 8.85
CA GLY A 172 6.59 -3.31 9.92
C GLY A 172 7.67 -2.23 9.98
N ALA A 173 8.21 -1.80 8.84
CA ALA A 173 9.19 -0.73 8.73
C ALA A 173 8.62 0.62 9.16
N LEU A 174 7.48 1.02 8.60
CA LEU A 174 6.80 2.27 8.93
C LEU A 174 6.41 2.33 10.41
N LYS A 175 6.00 1.21 11.02
CA LYS A 175 5.73 1.14 12.46
C LYS A 175 6.99 1.42 13.30
N ARG A 176 8.15 0.88 12.91
CA ARG A 176 9.42 1.14 13.61
C ARG A 176 9.86 2.58 13.48
N GLU A 177 9.77 3.15 12.28
CA GLU A 177 10.08 4.56 12.02
C GLU A 177 9.15 5.50 12.80
N LYS A 178 7.84 5.23 12.79
CA LYS A 178 6.87 5.98 13.59
C LYS A 178 7.25 6.00 15.06
N GLN A 179 7.61 4.84 15.64
CA GLN A 179 8.04 4.77 17.03
C GLN A 179 9.34 5.55 17.27
N GLN A 180 10.29 5.49 16.33
CA GLN A 180 11.54 6.26 16.42
C GLN A 180 11.28 7.77 16.39
N LEU A 181 10.43 8.24 15.48
CA LEU A 181 10.03 9.65 15.39
C LEU A 181 9.29 10.10 16.65
N GLN A 182 8.41 9.26 17.20
CA GLN A 182 7.74 9.56 18.48
C GLN A 182 8.74 9.76 19.62
N ARG A 183 9.72 8.86 19.78
CA ARG A 183 10.79 9.02 20.78
C ARG A 183 11.60 10.30 20.56
N HIS A 184 11.85 10.66 19.30
CA HIS A 184 12.57 11.89 18.98
C HIS A 184 11.77 13.14 19.36
N ILE A 185 10.47 13.16 19.07
CA ILE A 185 9.56 14.24 19.47
C ILE A 185 9.53 14.39 20.99
N GLU A 186 9.44 13.27 21.73
CA GLU A 186 9.46 13.27 23.19
C GLU A 186 10.77 13.85 23.73
N ALA A 187 11.92 13.40 23.21
CA ALA A 187 13.22 13.92 23.61
C ALA A 187 13.39 15.41 23.31
N MET A 188 12.86 15.89 22.18
CA MET A 188 12.87 17.31 21.83
C MET A 188 11.97 18.14 22.76
N ARG A 189 10.79 17.63 23.10
CA ARG A 189 9.88 18.27 24.07
C ARG A 189 10.49 18.34 25.47
N GLU A 190 11.23 17.32 25.89
CA GLU A 190 11.95 17.35 27.17
C GLU A 190 13.05 18.42 27.19
N LYS A 191 13.81 18.55 26.10
CA LYS A 191 14.81 19.62 25.95
C LYS A 191 14.19 21.00 25.95
N GLU A 192 13.06 21.17 25.28
CA GLU A 192 12.30 22.42 25.26
C GLU A 192 11.88 22.82 26.67
N LYS A 193 11.25 21.91 27.43
CA LYS A 193 10.88 22.15 28.84
C LYS A 193 12.09 22.48 29.72
N ALA A 194 13.21 21.78 29.53
CA ALA A 194 14.43 22.05 30.28
C ALA A 194 14.97 23.46 29.98
N MET A 195 14.93 23.88 28.71
CA MET A 195 15.37 25.21 28.30
C MET A 195 14.42 26.29 28.81
N GLU A 196 13.11 26.06 28.76
CA GLU A 196 12.09 26.96 29.31
C GLU A 196 12.29 27.18 30.81
N ALA A 197 12.54 26.13 31.58
CA ALA A 197 12.86 26.23 33.01
C ALA A 197 14.13 27.07 33.28
N VAL A 198 15.15 26.98 32.41
CA VAL A 198 16.35 27.81 32.50
C VAL A 198 16.01 29.28 32.21
N VAL A 199 15.17 29.55 31.21
CA VAL A 199 14.72 30.90 30.89
C VAL A 199 13.94 31.52 32.05
N GLU A 200 12.99 30.80 32.63
CA GLU A 200 12.22 31.25 33.81
C GLU A 200 13.15 31.54 35.00
N ARG A 201 14.14 30.67 35.25
CA ARG A 201 15.14 30.90 36.30
C ARG A 201 15.94 32.18 36.04
N LEU A 202 16.42 32.41 34.83
CA LEU A 202 17.20 33.61 34.51
C LEU A 202 16.34 34.88 34.62
N GLN A 203 15.08 34.81 34.19
CA GLN A 203 14.14 35.91 34.33
C GLN A 203 13.87 36.27 35.79
N SER A 204 13.68 35.27 36.66
CA SER A 204 13.50 35.49 38.11
C SER A 204 14.77 36.04 38.78
N GLN A 205 15.95 35.57 38.40
CA GLN A 205 17.22 36.13 38.89
C GLN A 205 17.39 37.59 38.46
N LEU A 206 17.06 37.91 37.21
CA LEU A 206 17.13 39.27 36.69
C LEU A 206 16.16 40.21 37.41
N SER A 207 14.91 39.78 37.64
CA SER A 207 13.93 40.58 38.37
C SER A 207 14.34 40.81 39.83
N GLN A 208 14.91 39.79 40.48
CA GLN A 208 15.47 39.91 41.82
C GLN A 208 16.62 40.92 41.87
N GLN A 209 17.54 40.89 40.90
CA GLN A 209 18.61 41.88 40.79
C GLN A 209 18.05 43.30 40.62
N TYR A 210 17.08 43.50 39.72
CA TYR A 210 16.44 44.82 39.54
C TYR A 210 15.76 45.33 40.82
N LEU A 211 15.13 44.45 41.60
CA LEU A 211 14.53 44.80 42.88
C LEU A 211 15.61 45.26 43.89
N GLN A 212 16.70 44.52 44.02
CA GLN A 212 17.83 44.87 44.88
C GLN A 212 18.41 46.23 44.51
N TYR A 213 18.65 46.49 43.21
CA TYR A 213 19.14 47.79 42.75
C TYR A 213 18.20 48.94 43.10
N ARG A 214 16.88 48.71 43.04
CA ARG A 214 15.88 49.71 43.41
C ARG A 214 15.89 49.99 44.91
N GLU A 215 15.93 48.94 45.74
CA GLU A 215 16.00 49.05 47.19
C GLU A 215 17.27 49.78 47.63
N GLU A 216 18.43 49.42 47.06
CA GLU A 216 19.71 50.10 47.26
C GLU A 216 19.64 51.59 46.88
N ARG A 217 19.03 51.90 45.73
CA ARG A 217 18.85 53.29 45.29
C ARG A 217 17.97 54.07 46.27
N ASP A 218 16.88 53.47 46.74
CA ASP A 218 15.95 54.12 47.65
C ASP A 218 16.58 54.28 49.06
N ALA A 219 17.38 53.31 49.53
CA ALA A 219 18.19 53.43 50.74
C ALA A 219 19.24 54.55 50.65
N ARG A 220 19.94 54.67 49.51
CA ARG A 220 20.88 55.78 49.27
C ARG A 220 20.18 57.14 49.29
N LYS A 221 19.00 57.25 48.68
CA LYS A 221 18.21 58.50 48.74
C LYS A 221 17.82 58.85 50.16
N LEU A 222 17.43 57.86 50.97
CA LEU A 222 17.11 58.08 52.39
C LEU A 222 18.33 58.57 53.16
N LEU A 223 19.50 57.94 52.96
CA LEU A 223 20.75 58.36 53.60
C LEU A 223 21.17 59.78 53.19
N ILE A 224 21.04 60.14 51.91
CA ILE A 224 21.30 61.50 51.43
C ILE A 224 20.34 62.49 52.10
N TRP A 225 19.05 62.17 52.17
CA TRP A 225 18.07 63.02 52.85
C TRP A 225 18.40 63.21 54.33
N GLN A 226 18.79 62.13 55.03
CA GLN A 226 19.23 62.20 56.43
C GLN A 226 20.51 63.05 56.58
N LEU A 227 21.49 62.90 55.68
CA LEU A 227 22.70 63.72 55.66
C LEU A 227 22.38 65.20 55.42
N ASP A 228 21.48 65.51 54.48
CA ASP A 228 21.05 66.87 54.19
C ASP A 228 20.31 67.51 55.37
N ASP A 229 19.49 66.72 56.10
CA ASP A 229 18.78 67.18 57.29
C ASP A 229 19.73 67.42 58.46
N LEU A 230 20.70 66.53 58.69
CA LEU A 230 21.78 66.70 59.67
C LEU A 230 22.65 67.93 59.33
N THR A 231 23.01 68.11 58.05
CA THR A 231 23.78 69.26 57.59
C THR A 231 22.98 70.55 57.75
N ARG A 232 21.66 70.53 57.51
CA ARG A 232 20.78 71.69 57.76
C ARG A 232 20.61 71.96 59.26
N GLY A 233 20.67 70.93 60.10
CA GLY A 233 20.70 71.01 61.56
C GLY A 233 22.00 71.62 62.08
N SER A 234 23.16 71.18 61.57
CA SER A 234 24.48 71.71 61.95
C SER A 234 24.72 73.12 61.39
N VAL A 235 24.16 73.48 60.23
CA VAL A 235 24.22 74.85 59.70
C VAL A 235 23.40 75.84 60.52
N LYS A 236 22.49 75.38 61.40
CA LYS A 236 21.83 76.24 62.39
C LYS A 236 22.62 76.42 63.69
N GLU A 237 23.67 75.62 63.90
CA GLU A 237 24.61 75.75 65.00
C GLU A 237 26.03 75.79 64.43
N GLU A 238 26.42 76.89 63.78
CA GLU A 238 27.83 77.32 63.83
C GLU A 238 28.08 78.73 63.30
N HIS A 239 28.46 79.61 64.23
CA HIS A 239 29.70 80.38 64.11
C HIS A 239 30.38 80.39 65.49
N PRO A 240 31.72 80.44 65.61
CA PRO A 240 32.76 80.41 64.57
C PRO A 240 33.89 79.38 64.83
N ALA A 241 34.69 79.13 63.79
CA ALA A 241 36.08 78.65 63.86
C ALA A 241 36.34 77.35 64.64
N ASP A 242 36.36 76.23 63.92
CA ASP A 242 37.20 75.10 64.31
C ASP A 242 38.21 74.82 63.20
N ASP A 243 39.38 75.46 63.33
CA ASP A 243 40.61 75.07 62.67
C ASP A 243 41.06 73.72 63.26
N ASN A 244 40.37 72.63 62.88
CA ASN A 244 40.86 71.29 63.15
C ASN A 244 41.37 70.70 61.83
N ILE A 245 42.52 71.23 61.39
CA ILE A 245 43.47 70.45 60.61
C ILE A 245 43.93 69.35 61.55
N GLU A 246 43.15 68.28 61.62
CA GLU A 246 43.60 67.01 62.18
C GLU A 246 44.74 66.55 61.26
N ALA A 247 45.95 66.95 61.64
CA ALA A 247 47.18 66.58 60.98
C ALA A 247 47.33 65.06 61.11
N LYS A 248 46.68 64.32 60.19
CA LYS A 248 46.91 62.89 59.99
C LYS A 248 48.41 62.71 59.88
N ASP A 249 48.94 61.91 60.81
CA ASP A 249 50.36 61.60 60.93
C ASP A 249 50.97 61.41 59.52
N PRO A 250 51.95 62.25 59.11
CA PRO A 250 52.53 62.18 57.77
C PRO A 250 53.09 60.79 57.45
N VAL A 251 53.47 60.01 58.47
CA VAL A 251 53.93 58.64 58.32
C VAL A 251 52.78 57.69 57.95
N GLY A 252 51.61 57.85 58.57
CA GLY A 252 50.41 57.08 58.26
C GLY A 252 49.90 57.31 56.83
N LEU A 253 49.92 58.56 56.37
CA LEU A 253 49.58 58.90 54.97
C LEU A 253 50.60 58.34 53.98
N GLN A 254 51.89 58.36 54.30
CA GLN A 254 52.92 57.73 53.46
C GLN A 254 52.75 56.21 53.41
N LEU A 255 52.40 55.57 54.52
CA LEU A 255 52.16 54.12 54.57
C LEU A 255 50.92 53.75 53.75
N ALA A 256 49.82 54.48 53.91
CA ALA A 256 48.60 54.28 53.11
C ALA A 256 48.87 54.48 51.61
N LEU A 257 49.64 55.51 51.22
CA LEU A 257 50.03 55.73 49.83
C LEU A 257 50.91 54.60 49.28
N LYS A 258 51.81 54.03 50.09
CA LYS A 258 52.61 52.85 49.68
C LYS A 258 51.71 51.64 49.46
N VAL A 259 50.79 51.36 50.38
CA VAL A 259 49.82 50.26 50.26
C VAL A 259 48.95 50.43 49.02
N CYS A 260 48.39 51.62 48.78
CA CYS A 260 47.60 51.88 47.57
C CYS A 260 48.42 51.70 46.28
N ARG A 261 49.70 52.09 46.28
CA ARG A 261 50.58 51.88 45.11
C ARG A 261 50.87 50.40 44.89
N GLU A 262 51.15 49.65 45.96
CA GLU A 262 51.35 48.20 45.88
C GLU A 262 50.09 47.50 45.37
N ASP A 263 48.91 47.84 45.88
CA ASP A 263 47.67 47.23 45.45
C ASP A 263 47.29 47.61 44.01
N LEU A 264 47.59 48.84 43.58
CA LEU A 264 47.49 49.22 42.17
C LEU A 264 48.41 48.35 41.30
N THR A 265 49.66 48.13 41.72
CA THR A 265 50.58 47.28 40.95
C THR A 265 50.12 45.82 40.92
N LYS A 266 49.59 45.28 42.02
CA LYS A 266 49.03 43.93 42.08
C LYS A 266 47.83 43.80 41.13
N ALA A 267 46.89 44.74 41.19
CA ALA A 267 45.73 44.76 40.31
C ALA A 267 46.15 44.88 38.82
N GLN A 268 47.18 45.69 38.53
CA GLN A 268 47.70 45.84 37.17
C GLN A 268 48.35 44.56 36.66
N VAL A 269 49.09 43.85 37.52
CA VAL A 269 49.69 42.55 37.19
C VAL A 269 48.61 41.49 36.97
N GLU A 270 47.59 41.43 37.81
CA GLU A 270 46.46 40.51 37.64
C GLU A 270 45.66 40.79 36.36
N LEU A 271 45.41 42.06 36.04
CA LEU A 271 44.76 42.47 34.80
C LEU A 271 45.59 42.07 33.59
N ASN A 272 46.90 42.28 33.64
CA ASN A 272 47.81 41.86 32.56
C ASN A 272 47.87 40.34 32.42
N ARG A 273 47.83 39.60 33.54
CA ARG A 273 47.75 38.13 33.55
C ARG A 273 46.46 37.65 32.91
N MET A 274 45.31 38.18 33.32
CA MET A 274 44.02 37.85 32.71
C MET A 274 44.01 38.24 31.23
N LYS A 275 44.51 39.43 30.87
CA LYS A 275 44.60 39.84 29.47
C LYS A 275 45.44 38.85 28.67
N ALA A 276 46.59 38.41 29.16
CA ALA A 276 47.41 37.40 28.47
C ALA A 276 46.69 36.04 28.34
N GLU A 277 45.99 35.59 29.39
CA GLU A 277 45.25 34.32 29.41
C GLU A 277 44.02 34.33 28.48
N TYR A 278 43.32 35.47 28.33
CA TYR A 278 42.07 35.57 27.57
C TYR A 278 42.24 36.17 26.16
N TRP A 279 43.30 36.96 25.92
CA TRP A 279 43.50 37.66 24.64
C TRP A 279 43.77 36.70 23.47
N ASP A 280 44.47 35.59 23.72
CA ASP A 280 44.89 34.66 22.65
C ASP A 280 44.10 33.35 22.61
N VAL A 281 43.36 33.00 23.67
CA VAL A 281 42.90 31.61 23.87
C VAL A 281 41.42 31.37 23.56
N VAL A 282 40.53 32.34 23.79
CA VAL A 282 39.08 32.07 23.71
C VAL A 282 38.49 32.41 22.33
N PRO A 283 38.80 33.55 21.69
CA PRO A 283 38.31 33.81 20.34
C PRO A 283 39.08 33.02 19.28
N ARG A 284 40.43 33.09 19.26
CA ARG A 284 41.24 32.49 18.18
C ARG A 284 41.12 30.98 18.11
N ARG A 285 41.20 30.26 19.24
CA ARG A 285 41.01 28.81 19.27
C ARG A 285 39.65 28.38 18.70
N ASN A 286 38.59 29.10 19.06
CA ASN A 286 37.25 28.82 18.53
C ASN A 286 37.19 29.13 17.02
N TRP A 287 37.80 30.22 16.56
CA TRP A 287 37.93 30.52 15.13
C TRP A 287 38.71 29.46 14.37
N ASP A 288 39.86 29.01 14.87
CA ASP A 288 40.69 27.99 14.23
C ASP A 288 39.95 26.65 14.12
N THR A 289 39.26 26.24 15.19
CA THR A 289 38.42 25.02 15.17
C THR A 289 37.24 25.15 14.20
N LEU A 290 36.59 26.33 14.15
CA LEU A 290 35.51 26.58 13.21
C LEU A 290 36.00 26.62 11.77
N GLU A 291 37.17 27.22 11.52
CA GLU A 291 37.78 27.28 10.20
C GLU A 291 38.21 25.89 9.72
N GLN A 292 38.74 25.06 10.62
CA GLN A 292 39.10 23.67 10.32
C GLN A 292 37.87 22.83 9.97
N THR A 293 36.78 22.94 10.74
CA THR A 293 35.53 22.22 10.41
C THR A 293 34.90 22.73 9.13
N HIS A 294 34.96 24.04 8.86
CA HIS A 294 34.51 24.60 7.60
C HIS A 294 35.31 24.06 6.41
N ARG A 295 36.65 24.03 6.50
CA ARG A 295 37.51 23.43 5.47
C ARG A 295 37.17 21.96 5.24
N GLN A 296 36.95 21.19 6.31
CA GLN A 296 36.59 19.78 6.21
C GLN A 296 35.24 19.57 5.52
N ASN A 297 34.22 20.33 5.91
CA ASN A 297 32.90 20.27 5.29
C ASN A 297 32.95 20.64 3.79
N LEU A 298 33.78 21.63 3.44
CA LEU A 298 33.98 22.04 2.05
C LEU A 298 34.64 20.94 1.21
N LEU A 299 35.58 20.18 1.78
CA LEU A 299 36.16 19.00 1.14
C LEU A 299 35.10 17.91 0.95
N GLN A 300 34.28 17.61 1.97
CA GLN A 300 33.20 16.62 1.86
C GLN A 300 32.15 16.99 0.82
N LEU A 301 31.82 18.28 0.71
CA LEU A 301 30.88 18.76 -0.30
C LEU A 301 31.44 18.56 -1.71
N LYS A 302 32.74 18.85 -1.90
CA LYS A 302 33.43 18.58 -3.18
C LYS A 302 33.48 17.09 -3.52
N THR A 303 33.69 16.21 -2.55
CA THR A 303 33.67 14.76 -2.82
C THR A 303 32.28 14.29 -3.19
N LEU A 304 31.24 14.67 -2.43
CA LEU A 304 29.86 14.32 -2.74
C LEU A 304 29.40 14.87 -4.09
N GLN A 305 29.84 16.08 -4.44
CA GLN A 305 29.58 16.64 -5.77
C GLN A 305 30.25 15.81 -6.87
N GLY A 306 31.49 15.36 -6.66
CA GLY A 306 32.17 14.44 -7.58
C GLY A 306 31.46 13.10 -7.72
N ASP A 307 31.00 12.52 -6.61
CA ASP A 307 30.24 11.26 -6.60
C ASP A 307 28.89 11.42 -7.33
N PHE A 308 28.21 12.56 -7.14
CA PHE A 308 26.99 12.89 -7.86
C PHE A 308 27.23 13.02 -9.37
N ASP A 309 28.28 13.74 -9.76
CA ASP A 309 28.67 13.89 -11.17
C ASP A 309 29.04 12.53 -11.79
N GLN A 310 29.68 11.65 -11.02
CA GLN A 310 29.96 10.28 -11.45
C GLN A 310 28.67 9.50 -11.65
N LEU A 311 27.77 9.48 -10.66
CA LEU A 311 26.50 8.76 -10.75
C LEU A 311 25.66 9.26 -11.94
N LYS A 312 25.68 10.55 -12.20
CA LYS A 312 25.02 11.15 -13.37
C LYS A 312 25.59 10.60 -14.68
N ARG A 313 26.92 10.49 -14.80
CA ARG A 313 27.56 9.87 -15.98
C ARG A 313 27.20 8.40 -16.11
N GLU A 314 27.25 7.64 -15.02
CA GLU A 314 26.86 6.22 -15.03
C GLU A 314 25.41 6.05 -15.49
N TYR A 315 24.50 6.89 -14.98
CA TYR A 315 23.10 6.91 -15.42
C TYR A 315 22.96 7.24 -16.90
N ASP A 316 23.65 8.28 -17.38
CA ASP A 316 23.63 8.67 -18.79
C ASP A 316 24.15 7.53 -19.70
N THR A 317 25.22 6.82 -19.28
CA THR A 317 25.73 5.66 -20.03
C THR A 317 24.75 4.49 -20.03
N LEU A 318 24.08 4.21 -18.92
CA LEU A 318 23.06 3.16 -18.86
C LEU A 318 21.86 3.49 -19.73
N LEU A 319 21.47 4.76 -19.77
CA LEU A 319 20.41 5.28 -20.63
C LEU A 319 20.79 5.14 -22.11
N GLU A 320 22.04 5.43 -22.47
CA GLU A 320 22.57 5.20 -23.81
C GLU A 320 22.60 3.72 -24.17
N LEU A 321 23.03 2.83 -23.27
CA LEU A 321 23.02 1.38 -23.48
C LEU A 321 21.61 0.83 -23.69
N HIS A 322 20.62 1.33 -22.95
CA HIS A 322 19.23 0.95 -23.15
C HIS A 322 18.71 1.39 -24.52
N LYS A 323 19.04 2.63 -24.93
CA LYS A 323 18.70 3.15 -26.26
C LYS A 323 19.39 2.34 -27.37
N SER A 324 20.69 2.03 -27.22
CA SER A 324 21.43 1.25 -28.22
C SER A 324 20.99 -0.22 -28.25
N GLY A 325 20.65 -0.83 -27.11
CA GLY A 325 20.08 -2.17 -27.03
C GLY A 325 18.69 -2.27 -27.67
N SER A 326 17.88 -1.21 -27.56
CA SER A 326 16.63 -1.07 -28.31
C SER A 326 16.87 -0.92 -29.81
N MET A 327 17.98 -0.34 -30.25
CA MET A 327 18.35 -0.21 -31.67
C MET A 327 19.04 -1.46 -32.23
N GLN A 328 19.78 -2.22 -31.41
CA GLN A 328 20.40 -3.51 -31.77
C GLN A 328 19.35 -4.62 -31.91
N LYS A 329 18.28 -4.61 -31.11
CA LYS A 329 17.09 -5.45 -31.35
C LYS A 329 16.38 -5.14 -32.68
N LYS A 330 16.59 -3.95 -33.26
CA LYS A 330 16.09 -3.59 -34.60
C LYS A 330 17.05 -3.97 -35.74
N THR A 331 18.29 -4.36 -35.46
CA THR A 331 19.34 -4.58 -36.48
C THR A 331 20.01 -5.95 -36.46
N GLN A 332 19.63 -6.86 -35.57
CA GLN A 332 19.95 -8.30 -35.71
C GLN A 332 18.80 -9.04 -36.42
N ASP A 333 19.05 -9.28 -37.70
CA ASP A 333 18.46 -10.13 -38.73
C ASP A 333 16.97 -10.58 -38.72
N PRO A 334 16.35 -10.60 -39.92
CA PRO A 334 14.99 -11.07 -40.14
C PRO A 334 15.00 -12.60 -40.20
N ILE A 335 14.18 -13.28 -39.42
CA ILE A 335 13.46 -14.48 -39.83
C ILE A 335 12.49 -14.87 -38.71
N THR A 336 11.25 -15.09 -39.16
CA THR A 336 10.10 -15.71 -38.50
C THR A 336 9.23 -14.89 -37.52
N VAL A 337 8.04 -14.60 -38.07
CA VAL A 337 6.72 -14.43 -37.46
C VAL A 337 6.35 -12.99 -37.06
N GLN A 338 5.72 -12.35 -38.05
CA GLN A 338 4.71 -11.30 -37.91
C GLN A 338 3.83 -11.48 -36.67
N MET A 339 3.68 -10.42 -35.88
CA MET A 339 2.40 -9.98 -35.31
C MET A 339 2.54 -8.50 -34.90
N ASP A 340 2.08 -7.63 -35.80
CA ASP A 340 1.31 -6.42 -35.51
C ASP A 340 1.81 -5.44 -34.43
N GLU A 341 2.82 -4.62 -34.76
CA GLU A 341 3.25 -3.47 -33.93
C GLU A 341 3.12 -2.11 -34.66
N SER A 342 2.49 -2.08 -35.84
CA SER A 342 2.18 -0.83 -36.56
C SER A 342 0.80 -0.25 -36.20
N VAL A 343 -0.07 -1.02 -35.53
CA VAL A 343 -1.39 -0.56 -35.09
C VAL A 343 -1.31 0.28 -33.79
N SER A 344 -0.26 0.12 -32.98
CA SER A 344 -0.15 0.83 -31.69
C SER A 344 0.37 2.26 -31.82
N GLN A 345 1.28 2.55 -32.76
CA GLN A 345 1.78 3.91 -32.98
C GLN A 345 0.76 4.81 -33.70
N GLY A 346 -0.02 4.25 -34.64
CA GLY A 346 -1.14 4.98 -35.27
C GLY A 346 -2.25 5.34 -34.27
N LYS A 347 -2.55 4.47 -33.30
CA LYS A 347 -3.59 4.72 -32.29
C LYS A 347 -3.25 5.84 -31.31
N SER A 348 -2.00 5.99 -30.91
CA SER A 348 -1.60 7.06 -29.96
C SER A 348 -1.72 8.45 -30.58
N GLN A 349 -1.39 8.58 -31.87
CA GLN A 349 -1.52 9.84 -32.63
C GLN A 349 -2.97 10.12 -33.04
N ILE A 350 -3.79 9.08 -33.16
CA ILE A 350 -5.23 9.21 -33.41
C ILE A 350 -6.00 9.61 -32.13
N GLN A 351 -5.52 9.20 -30.95
CA GLN A 351 -6.16 9.55 -29.68
C GLN A 351 -5.89 10.98 -29.21
N SER A 352 -4.71 11.54 -29.51
CA SER A 352 -4.38 12.91 -29.10
C SER A 352 -5.13 13.98 -29.89
N HIS A 353 -5.42 13.77 -31.17
CA HIS A 353 -6.25 14.73 -31.94
C HIS A 353 -7.72 14.67 -31.54
N ASN A 354 -8.26 13.49 -31.22
CA ASN A 354 -9.63 13.36 -30.73
C ASN A 354 -9.82 14.04 -29.35
N LEU A 355 -8.77 14.10 -28.52
CA LEU A 355 -8.79 14.87 -27.29
C LEU A 355 -8.69 16.38 -27.52
N LYS A 356 -7.97 16.82 -28.56
CA LYS A 356 -7.85 18.25 -28.90
C LYS A 356 -9.16 18.80 -29.49
N ASP A 357 -9.83 18.04 -30.35
CA ASP A 357 -11.10 18.44 -30.98
C ASP A 357 -12.29 18.47 -29.99
N LEU A 358 -12.23 17.67 -28.91
CA LEU A 358 -13.24 17.68 -27.84
C LEU A 358 -13.04 18.84 -26.84
N ILE A 359 -11.83 19.42 -26.78
CA ILE A 359 -11.46 20.48 -25.82
C ILE A 359 -11.63 21.88 -26.42
N ASP A 360 -11.54 22.04 -27.75
CA ASP A 360 -11.61 23.36 -28.42
C ASP A 360 -12.97 23.66 -29.10
N SER A 361 -14.02 22.87 -28.85
CA SER A 361 -15.36 23.16 -29.36
C SER A 361 -16.08 24.21 -28.51
N ASP A 362 -15.83 25.49 -28.81
CA ASP A 362 -16.57 26.67 -28.35
C ASP A 362 -18.03 26.67 -28.86
N ALA A 363 -18.85 25.77 -28.30
CA ALA A 363 -20.30 25.77 -28.46
C ALA A 363 -20.97 25.68 -27.07
N PRO A 364 -21.92 26.59 -26.73
CA PRO A 364 -22.41 26.73 -25.36
C PRO A 364 -23.39 25.63 -24.91
N GLU A 365 -23.47 24.48 -25.60
CA GLU A 365 -24.56 23.50 -25.42
C GLU A 365 -24.12 22.05 -25.13
N SER A 366 -22.90 21.80 -24.64
CA SER A 366 -22.56 20.48 -24.07
C SER A 366 -21.91 20.62 -22.69
N SER A 367 -22.74 20.94 -21.70
CA SER A 367 -22.32 21.12 -20.30
C SER A 367 -22.27 19.82 -19.49
N THR A 368 -22.50 18.67 -20.12
CA THR A 368 -22.64 17.36 -19.47
C THR A 368 -21.88 16.27 -20.24
N LEU A 369 -20.98 15.58 -19.54
CA LEU A 369 -20.25 14.39 -20.01
C LEU A 369 -20.89 13.14 -19.41
N THR A 370 -20.86 12.02 -20.13
CA THR A 370 -21.23 10.73 -19.54
C THR A 370 -20.18 10.26 -18.54
N VAL A 371 -20.57 9.45 -17.55
CA VAL A 371 -19.65 8.91 -16.54
C VAL A 371 -18.46 8.17 -17.16
N GLN A 372 -18.69 7.47 -18.28
CA GLN A 372 -17.64 6.73 -18.98
C GLN A 372 -16.63 7.64 -19.70
N GLU A 373 -17.10 8.70 -20.35
CA GLU A 373 -16.25 9.70 -20.99
C GLU A 373 -15.42 10.47 -19.94
N PHE A 374 -16.05 10.82 -18.81
CA PHE A 374 -15.38 11.47 -17.68
C PHE A 374 -14.28 10.57 -17.08
N ARG A 375 -14.57 9.27 -16.90
CA ARG A 375 -13.59 8.28 -16.43
C ARG A 375 -12.43 8.11 -17.41
N ALA A 376 -12.72 8.06 -18.71
CA ALA A 376 -11.71 7.96 -19.75
C ALA A 376 -10.79 9.20 -19.78
N ALA A 377 -11.36 10.40 -19.60
CA ALA A 377 -10.60 11.64 -19.50
C ALA A 377 -9.68 11.65 -18.26
N LEU A 378 -10.15 11.20 -17.09
CA LEU A 378 -9.33 11.10 -15.89
C LEU A 378 -8.20 10.07 -16.00
N LYS A 379 -8.46 8.88 -16.58
CA LYS A 379 -7.43 7.88 -16.89
C LYS A 379 -6.34 8.43 -17.80
N THR A 380 -6.73 9.31 -18.72
CA THR A 380 -5.79 9.91 -19.68
C THR A 380 -5.00 11.05 -19.06
N ALA A 381 -5.61 11.87 -18.21
CA ALA A 381 -4.93 12.98 -17.51
C ALA A 381 -4.02 12.50 -16.37
N PHE A 382 -4.39 11.39 -15.72
CA PHE A 382 -3.65 10.83 -14.59
C PHE A 382 -3.28 9.36 -14.85
N PRO A 383 -2.36 9.09 -15.80
CA PRO A 383 -1.99 7.71 -16.17
C PRO A 383 -1.26 6.93 -15.07
N LEU A 384 -0.84 7.60 -14.00
CA LEU A 384 -0.16 7.00 -12.84
C LEU A 384 -1.09 6.69 -11.66
N LYS A 385 -2.36 7.12 -11.71
CA LYS A 385 -3.35 6.85 -10.66
C LYS A 385 -3.97 5.47 -10.86
N SER A 386 -4.25 4.77 -9.77
CA SER A 386 -4.89 3.45 -9.83
C SER A 386 -6.34 3.56 -10.27
N ASP A 387 -6.92 2.46 -10.77
CA ASP A 387 -8.32 2.43 -11.17
C ASP A 387 -9.26 2.75 -9.99
N GLU A 388 -8.89 2.38 -8.77
CA GLU A 388 -9.62 2.70 -7.54
C GLU A 388 -9.58 4.21 -7.22
N GLU A 389 -8.43 4.86 -7.36
CA GLU A 389 -8.29 6.31 -7.16
C GLU A 389 -9.08 7.11 -8.19
N ILE A 390 -9.16 6.61 -9.42
CA ILE A 390 -9.95 7.22 -10.48
C ILE A 390 -11.44 7.03 -10.21
N ASP A 391 -11.85 5.84 -9.78
CA ASP A 391 -13.25 5.56 -9.45
C ASP A 391 -13.72 6.36 -8.21
N GLU A 392 -12.82 6.65 -7.26
CA GLU A 392 -13.08 7.56 -6.13
C GLU A 392 -13.31 9.00 -6.60
N LEU A 393 -12.52 9.49 -7.56
CA LEU A 393 -12.70 10.81 -8.16
C LEU A 393 -14.02 10.92 -8.96
N VAL A 394 -14.40 9.86 -9.67
CA VAL A 394 -15.69 9.76 -10.35
C VAL A 394 -16.84 9.78 -9.35
N ALA A 395 -16.74 9.03 -8.25
CA ALA A 395 -17.76 9.00 -7.20
C ALA A 395 -17.89 10.36 -6.49
N SER A 396 -16.78 11.05 -6.24
CA SER A 396 -16.79 12.41 -5.69
C SER A 396 -17.52 13.37 -6.63
N ALA A 397 -17.26 13.29 -7.93
CA ALA A 397 -17.92 14.11 -8.94
C ALA A 397 -19.44 13.82 -9.09
N GLN A 398 -19.90 12.61 -8.77
CA GLN A 398 -21.32 12.23 -8.81
C GLN A 398 -22.12 12.62 -7.56
N SER A 399 -21.45 12.86 -6.43
CA SER A 399 -22.09 13.03 -5.11
C SER A 399 -22.75 14.40 -4.85
N GLU A 400 -22.63 15.37 -5.76
CA GLU A 400 -23.18 16.73 -5.60
C GLU A 400 -24.58 16.90 -6.25
N PRO A 401 -25.46 17.77 -5.71
CA PRO A 401 -26.92 17.68 -5.83
C PRO A 401 -27.53 17.98 -7.21
N ASN A 402 -26.72 18.25 -8.25
CA ASN A 402 -27.19 18.66 -9.58
C ASN A 402 -26.92 17.62 -10.69
N ASN A 403 -26.40 16.43 -10.37
CA ASN A 403 -26.10 15.41 -11.38
C ASN A 403 -27.20 14.34 -11.40
N SER A 404 -27.78 14.10 -12.57
CA SER A 404 -28.56 12.87 -12.78
C SER A 404 -27.58 11.69 -12.79
N ASN A 405 -28.05 10.50 -12.39
CA ASN A 405 -27.21 9.33 -12.09
C ASN A 405 -26.20 8.91 -13.18
N ASP A 406 -26.31 9.45 -14.41
CA ASP A 406 -25.49 9.06 -15.56
C ASP A 406 -24.69 10.22 -16.20
N THR A 407 -24.80 11.47 -15.72
CA THR A 407 -24.08 12.62 -16.33
C THR A 407 -23.35 13.48 -15.30
N ILE A 408 -22.14 13.93 -15.66
CA ILE A 408 -21.24 14.75 -14.85
C ILE A 408 -20.89 16.03 -15.62
N SER A 409 -20.90 17.18 -14.96
CA SER A 409 -20.56 18.44 -15.63
C SER A 409 -19.09 18.50 -16.06
N SER A 410 -18.82 18.94 -17.30
CA SER A 410 -17.47 19.15 -17.84
C SER A 410 -16.64 20.14 -17.03
N GLN A 411 -17.28 21.14 -16.40
CA GLN A 411 -16.62 22.09 -15.49
C GLN A 411 -15.92 21.39 -14.31
N ARG A 412 -16.44 20.24 -13.87
CA ARG A 412 -15.84 19.50 -12.75
C ARG A 412 -14.52 18.83 -13.13
N LEU A 413 -14.34 18.39 -14.39
CA LEU A 413 -13.03 17.94 -14.86
C LEU A 413 -12.00 19.06 -14.77
N HIS A 414 -12.38 20.27 -15.19
CA HIS A 414 -11.48 21.42 -15.13
C HIS A 414 -11.09 21.78 -13.70
N SER A 415 -12.02 21.75 -12.75
CA SER A 415 -11.70 21.97 -11.32
C SER A 415 -10.76 20.91 -10.76
N LEU A 416 -11.00 19.63 -11.05
CA LEU A 416 -10.14 18.53 -10.55
C LEU A 416 -8.74 18.55 -11.19
N LEU A 417 -8.65 18.91 -12.47
CA LEU A 417 -7.37 19.11 -13.17
C LEU A 417 -6.60 20.32 -12.61
N ALA A 418 -7.31 21.39 -12.25
CA ALA A 418 -6.71 22.57 -11.64
C ALA A 418 -6.25 22.32 -10.19
N GLU A 419 -7.04 21.58 -9.39
CA GLU A 419 -6.68 21.20 -8.01
C GLU A 419 -5.50 20.22 -7.93
N ALA A 420 -5.33 19.37 -8.96
CA ALA A 420 -4.23 18.41 -9.03
C ALA A 420 -2.86 19.01 -9.45
N GLY A 421 -2.77 20.34 -9.64
CA GLY A 421 -1.50 21.02 -9.84
C GLY A 421 -0.86 20.78 -11.22
N VAL A 422 -1.65 20.73 -12.30
CA VAL A 422 -1.10 21.01 -13.63
C VAL A 422 -0.87 22.51 -13.70
N ALA A 423 0.38 22.92 -13.45
CA ALA A 423 0.83 24.28 -13.67
C ALA A 423 0.36 24.73 -15.06
N ALA A 424 -0.45 25.80 -15.06
CA ALA A 424 -0.75 26.56 -16.25
C ALA A 424 0.55 26.81 -17.02
N LEU A 425 0.63 26.29 -18.25
CA LEU A 425 1.54 26.88 -19.22
C LEU A 425 1.08 28.32 -19.46
N PRO A 426 2.01 29.29 -19.50
CA PRO A 426 1.67 30.70 -19.61
C PRO A 426 0.92 30.99 -20.92
N PRO A 427 -0.01 31.96 -20.94
CA PRO A 427 -0.58 32.44 -22.19
C PRO A 427 0.57 33.02 -23.00
N ALA A 428 0.77 32.48 -24.20
CA ALA A 428 1.60 33.11 -25.20
C ALA A 428 1.00 34.50 -25.48
N LEU A 429 1.89 35.48 -25.48
CA LEU A 429 1.69 36.83 -25.98
C LEU A 429 0.86 36.83 -27.26
N GLU A 430 -0.31 37.46 -27.20
CA GLU A 430 -0.62 38.70 -27.94
C GLU A 430 -1.47 39.63 -27.06
#